data_AF-A0A8J3KM63-F1
#
_entry.id   AF-A0A8J3KM63-F1
#
_cell.length_a   1.000
_cell.length_b   1.000
_cell.length_c   1.000
_cell.angle_alpha   90.00
_cell.angle_beta   90.00
_cell.angle_gamma   90.00
#
_symmetry.space_group_name_H-M   'P 1'
#
loop_
_entity.id
_entity.type
_entity.pdbx_description
1 polymer ?
#
loop_
_entity_poly.entity_id
_entity_poly.type
_entity_poly.pdbx_seq_one_letter_code
_entity_poly.pdbx_strand_id
1 'polypeptide(L)'
;MLTYKLVRAFANLLVSIDLSDEDAIPSEVGSELLGDTAGLLGDLTAEESAELIALIEQVAALETDPERREALAELPETMGLIEE
;
A
#
# COMPACT_ATOMS: atom_id res chain seq x y z
N MET A 1 -14.59 6.05 6.13
CA MET A 1 -14.01 7.20 5.42
C MET A 1 -12.63 6.80 4.95
N LEU A 2 -12.52 6.42 3.67
CA LEU A 2 -11.31 5.93 3.05
C LEU A 2 -10.11 6.86 3.28
N THR A 3 -10.27 8.17 3.07
CA THR A 3 -9.19 9.15 3.23
C THR A 3 -8.53 9.10 4.62
N TYR A 4 -9.30 8.94 5.70
CA TYR A 4 -8.73 8.82 7.04
C TYR A 4 -7.94 7.52 7.20
N LYS A 5 -8.45 6.40 6.65
CA LYS A 5 -7.76 5.11 6.68
C LYS A 5 -6.44 5.16 5.90
N LEU A 6 -6.44 5.79 4.71
CA LEU A 6 -5.24 5.99 3.90
C LEU A 6 -4.22 6.90 4.59
N VAL A 7 -4.65 8.03 5.15
CA VAL A 7 -3.76 8.94 5.90
C VAL A 7 -3.19 8.24 7.13
N ARG A 8 -3.99 7.44 7.84
CA ARG A 8 -3.53 6.65 8.98
C ARG A 8 -2.51 5.60 8.55
N ALA A 9 -2.77 4.84 7.49
CA ALA A 9 -1.83 3.85 6.97
C ALA A 9 -0.51 4.50 6.54
N PHE A 10 -0.59 5.61 5.80
CA PHE A 10 0.58 6.38 5.37
C PHE A 10 1.39 6.95 6.52
N ALA A 11 0.73 7.51 7.55
CA ALA A 11 1.41 8.03 8.73
C ALA A 11 2.10 6.93 9.53
N ASN A 12 1.50 5.75 9.67
CA ASN A 12 2.15 4.60 10.32
C ASN A 12 3.36 4.13 9.53
N LEU A 13 3.25 4.03 8.20
CA LEU A 13 4.37 3.69 7.31
C LEU A 13 5.55 4.67 7.49
N LEU A 14 5.29 5.98 7.46
CA LEU A 14 6.33 6.99 7.65
C LEU A 14 6.98 6.93 9.03
N VAL A 15 6.19 6.76 10.10
CA VAL A 15 6.71 6.64 11.47
C VAL A 15 7.54 5.37 11.63
N SER A 16 7.11 4.24 11.06
CA SER A 16 7.87 2.99 11.13
C SER A 16 9.20 3.08 10.37
N ILE A 17 9.25 3.82 9.25
CA ILE A 17 10.51 4.11 8.54
C ILE A 17 11.42 5.01 9.40
N ASP A 18 10.88 6.10 9.98
CA ASP A 18 11.63 7.04 10.82
C ASP A 18 12.21 6.39 12.08
N LEU A 19 11.50 5.41 12.65
CA LEU A 19 11.93 4.66 13.83
C LEU A 19 12.80 3.44 13.51
N SER A 20 12.97 3.08 12.23
CA SER A 20 13.87 2.00 11.83
C SER A 20 15.31 2.50 11.85
N ASP A 21 16.19 1.83 12.63
CA ASP A 21 17.61 2.21 12.72
C ASP A 21 18.27 2.11 11.33
N GLU A 22 18.88 3.22 10.92
CA GLU A 22 19.44 3.45 9.58
C GLU A 22 20.50 2.39 9.20
N ASP A 23 20.24 1.60 8.15
CA ASP A 23 21.23 1.25 7.11
C ASP A 23 20.68 0.39 5.96
N ALA A 24 19.47 -0.13 6.11
CA ALA A 24 18.60 -0.56 5.02
C ALA A 24 17.25 -0.73 5.69
N ILE A 25 16.13 -0.37 5.06
CA ILE A 25 14.89 -1.07 5.39
C ILE A 25 15.18 -2.51 4.94
N PRO A 26 15.47 -3.47 5.84
CA PRO A 26 15.69 -4.85 5.41
C PRO A 26 14.43 -5.27 4.67
N SER A 27 14.53 -6.06 3.60
CA SER A 27 13.35 -6.50 2.84
C SER A 27 12.26 -7.11 3.74
N GLU A 28 12.66 -7.69 4.86
CA GLU A 28 11.75 -8.19 5.90
C GLU A 28 10.93 -7.08 6.58
N VAL A 29 11.52 -5.91 6.87
CA VAL A 29 10.80 -4.74 7.42
C VAL A 29 9.88 -4.12 6.37
N GLY A 30 10.27 -4.14 5.08
CA GLY A 30 9.39 -3.73 3.99
C GLY A 30 8.12 -4.60 3.91
N SER A 31 8.28 -5.92 3.98
CA SER A 31 7.16 -6.88 4.00
C SER A 31 6.32 -6.77 5.27
N GLU A 32 6.92 -6.53 6.43
CA GLU A 32 6.23 -6.40 7.71
C GLU A 32 5.44 -5.07 7.78
N LEU A 33 6.00 -3.96 7.28
CA LEU A 33 5.27 -2.69 7.13
C LEU A 33 4.12 -2.79 6.14
N LEU A 34 4.30 -3.52 5.04
CA LEU A 34 3.23 -3.80 4.09
C LEU A 34 2.15 -4.69 4.73
N GLY A 35 2.53 -5.65 5.58
CA GLY A 35 1.62 -6.46 6.38
C GLY A 35 0.79 -5.62 7.37
N ASP A 36 1.43 -4.71 8.12
CA ASP A 36 0.75 -3.80 9.05
C ASP A 36 -0.18 -2.82 8.33
N THR A 37 0.24 -2.36 7.15
CA THR A 37 -0.58 -1.50 6.28
C THR A 37 -1.74 -2.28 5.67
N ALA A 38 -1.53 -3.51 5.20
CA ALA A 38 -2.57 -4.41 4.70
C ALA A 38 -3.59 -4.75 5.80
N GLY A 39 -3.15 -4.95 7.04
CA GLY A 39 -4.02 -5.12 8.20
C GLY A 39 -4.92 -3.90 8.46
N LEU A 40 -4.41 -2.69 8.21
CA LEU A 40 -5.20 -1.44 8.31
C LEU A 40 -6.20 -1.27 7.15
N LEU A 41 -5.92 -1.89 6.01
CA LEU A 41 -6.79 -1.89 4.82
C LEU A 41 -7.77 -3.08 4.82
N GLY A 42 -7.56 -4.11 5.64
CA GLY A 42 -8.47 -5.25 5.79
C GLY A 42 -9.86 -4.89 6.35
N ASP A 43 -10.00 -3.71 6.97
CA ASP A 43 -11.28 -3.16 7.46
C ASP A 43 -12.01 -2.28 6.41
N LEU A 44 -11.55 -2.24 5.16
CA LEU A 44 -12.25 -1.52 4.10
C LEU A 44 -13.58 -2.18 3.77
N THR A 45 -14.61 -1.36 3.54
CA THR A 45 -15.84 -1.87 2.94
C THR A 45 -15.59 -2.22 1.47
N ALA A 46 -16.44 -3.03 0.85
CA ALA A 46 -16.32 -3.34 -0.58
C ALA A 46 -16.28 -2.07 -1.47
N GLU A 47 -17.00 -1.02 -1.09
CA GLU A 47 -16.99 0.28 -1.77
C GLU A 47 -15.65 1.01 -1.56
N GLU A 48 -15.13 1.04 -0.34
CA GLU A 48 -13.83 1.67 -0.05
C GLU A 48 -12.66 0.90 -0.70
N SER A 49 -12.74 -0.43 -0.81
CA SER A 49 -11.77 -1.26 -1.53
C SER A 49 -11.81 -0.98 -3.03
N ALA A 50 -13.00 -0.90 -3.64
CA ALA A 50 -13.14 -0.56 -5.06
C ALA A 50 -12.62 0.84 -5.36
N GLU A 51 -12.87 1.81 -4.47
CA GLU A 51 -12.32 3.16 -4.59
C GLU A 51 -10.78 3.16 -4.50
N LEU A 52 -10.20 2.39 -3.57
CA LEU A 52 -8.74 2.27 -3.45
C LEU A 52 -8.11 1.61 -4.69
N ILE A 53 -8.69 0.53 -5.21
CA ILE A 53 -8.20 -0.12 -6.44
C ILE A 53 -8.20 0.87 -7.60
N ALA A 54 -9.29 1.61 -7.80
CA ALA A 54 -9.38 2.60 -8.86
C ALA A 54 -8.34 3.73 -8.72
N LEU A 55 -7.98 4.11 -7.49
CA LEU A 55 -6.91 5.09 -7.25
C LEU A 55 -5.53 4.51 -7.61
N ILE A 56 -5.25 3.25 -7.24
CA ILE A 56 -4.00 2.57 -7.57
C ILE A 56 -3.84 2.45 -9.10
N GLU A 57 -4.88 2.02 -9.80
CA GLU A 57 -4.88 1.93 -11.27
C GLU A 57 -4.61 3.27 -11.96
N GLN A 58 -5.19 4.36 -11.44
CA GLN A 58 -4.93 5.71 -11.95
C GLN A 58 -3.46 6.13 -11.76
N VAL A 59 -2.86 5.79 -10.61
CA VAL A 59 -1.44 6.06 -10.36
C VAL A 59 -0.56 5.23 -11.30
N ALA A 60 -0.86 3.94 -11.47
CA ALA A 60 -0.15 3.07 -12.40
C ALA A 60 -0.21 3.60 -13.85
N ALA A 61 -1.39 4.05 -14.29
CA ALA A 61 -1.57 4.60 -15.64
C ALA A 61 -0.74 5.86 -15.91
N LEU A 62 -0.40 6.63 -14.85
CA LEU A 62 0.43 7.82 -14.94
C LEU A 62 1.94 7.53 -14.78
N GLU A 63 2.31 6.31 -14.39
CA GLU A 63 3.71 5.93 -14.16
C GLU A 63 4.45 5.68 -15.48
N THR A 64 5.55 6.41 -15.65
CA THR A 64 6.39 6.37 -16.85
C THR A 64 7.39 5.22 -16.83
N ASP A 65 7.83 4.83 -15.64
CA ASP A 65 8.76 3.73 -15.43
C ASP A 65 8.01 2.38 -15.56
N PRO A 66 8.39 1.48 -16.48
CA PRO A 66 7.69 0.22 -16.70
C PRO A 66 7.72 -0.72 -15.48
N GLU A 67 8.84 -0.79 -14.77
CA GLU A 67 9.02 -1.69 -13.61
C GLU A 67 8.15 -1.21 -12.45
N ARG A 68 8.12 0.11 -12.20
CA ARG A 68 7.24 0.70 -11.18
C ARG A 68 5.77 0.56 -11.54
N ARG A 69 5.41 0.63 -12.82
CA ARG A 69 4.03 0.45 -13.28
C ARG A 69 3.53 -0.97 -13.04
N GLU A 70 4.37 -1.97 -13.31
CA GLU A 70 4.07 -3.38 -13.05
C GLU A 70 3.88 -3.62 -11.55
N ALA A 71 4.81 -3.13 -10.72
CA ALA A 71 4.68 -3.21 -9.27
C ALA A 71 3.40 -2.52 -8.73
N LEU A 72 2.98 -1.40 -9.31
CA LEU A 72 1.72 -0.74 -8.95
C LEU A 72 0.48 -1.54 -9.37
N ALA A 73 0.56 -2.30 -10.47
CA ALA A 73 -0.54 -3.13 -10.95
C ALA A 73 -0.75 -4.39 -10.09
N GLU A 74 0.33 -4.93 -9.51
CA GLU A 74 0.32 -6.08 -8.58
C GLU A 74 -0.03 -5.67 -7.14
N LEU A 75 -0.01 -4.37 -6.85
CA LEU A 75 -0.22 -3.84 -5.50
C LEU A 75 -1.58 -4.20 -4.90
N PRO A 76 -2.73 -4.16 -5.63
CA PRO A 76 -4.01 -4.55 -5.08
C PRO A 76 -4.06 -6.01 -4.60
N GLU A 77 -3.42 -6.92 -5.33
CA GLU A 77 -3.30 -8.33 -4.95
C GLU A 77 -2.37 -8.50 -3.74
N THR A 78 -1.21 -7.83 -3.76
CA THR A 78 -0.25 -7.81 -2.65
C THR A 78 -0.88 -7.31 -1.34
N MET A 79 -1.84 -6.39 -1.45
CA MET A 79 -2.60 -5.85 -0.32
C MET A 79 -3.83 -6.69 0.07
N GLY A 80 -4.11 -7.78 -0.65
CA GLY A 80 -5.28 -8.63 -0.43
C GLY A 80 -6.62 -7.96 -0.76
N LEU A 81 -6.62 -6.94 -1.62
CA LEU A 81 -7.84 -6.25 -2.05
C LEU A 81 -8.61 -7.02 -3.14
N ILE A 82 -7.91 -7.90 -3.86
CA ILE A 82 -8.44 -8.81 -4.88
C ILE A 82 -7.81 -10.19 -4.71
N GLU A 83 -8.51 -11.22 -5.19
CA GLU A 83 -7.94 -12.57 -5.30
C GLU A 83 -7.04 -12.68 -6.54
N GLU A 84 -6.04 -13.57 -6.49
CA GLU A 84 -5.11 -13.92 -7.58
C GLU A 84 -5.82 -14.58 -8.78
#